data_AF-A0A9X2BW58-F1
#
_entry.id   AF-A0A9X2BW58-F1
#
_cell.length_a   1.000
_cell.length_b   1.000
_cell.length_c   1.000
_cell.angle_alpha   90.00
_cell.angle_beta   90.00
_cell.angle_gamma   90.00
#
_symmetry.space_group_name_H-M   'P 1'
#
loop_
_entity.id
_entity.type
_entity.pdbx_description
1 polymer ?
#
loop_
_entity_poly.entity_id
_entity_poly.type
_entity_poly.pdbx_seq_one_letter_code
_entity_poly.pdbx_strand_id
1 'polypeptide(L)'
;MVSLLGQDVKGPNGQVVAQITNVVVDLAGQPRAVVLNYGGFLGVGRRRIAVAWRTLRFGPGGVTLALTREQLRSIPEVKEGEAMTMAVPPPDPAAP
;
A
#
# COMPACT_ATOMS: atom_id res chain seq x y z
N MET A 1 -14.37 -12.31 9.74
CA MET A 1 -13.21 -11.40 9.92
C MET A 1 -12.31 -11.56 8.72
N VAL A 2 -11.94 -10.48 8.03
CA VAL A 2 -11.07 -10.52 6.83
C VAL A 2 -9.67 -10.09 7.26
N SER A 3 -8.65 -10.90 6.94
CA SER A 3 -7.24 -10.55 7.21
C SER A 3 -6.67 -9.80 6.02
N LEU A 4 -6.03 -8.65 6.29
CA LEU A 4 -5.44 -7.81 5.25
C LEU A 4 -3.95 -8.06 5.06
N LEU A 5 -3.22 -8.39 6.12
CA LEU A 5 -1.79 -8.66 6.04
C LEU A 5 -1.55 -9.99 5.31
N GLY A 6 -0.59 -9.99 4.37
CA GLY A 6 -0.30 -11.14 3.51
C GLY A 6 -1.32 -11.36 2.40
N GLN A 7 -2.34 -10.51 2.28
CA GLN A 7 -3.39 -10.70 1.30
C GLN A 7 -2.94 -10.28 -0.11
N ASP A 8 -3.26 -11.09 -1.10
CA ASP A 8 -3.02 -10.77 -2.50
C ASP A 8 -3.97 -9.67 -2.97
N VAL A 9 -3.40 -8.73 -3.74
CA VAL A 9 -4.10 -7.63 -4.38
C VAL A 9 -4.18 -7.92 -5.86
N LYS A 10 -5.42 -7.97 -6.37
CA LYS A 10 -5.70 -8.20 -7.79
C LYS A 10 -5.77 -6.88 -8.55
N GLY A 11 -5.16 -6.83 -9.71
CA GLY A 11 -5.28 -5.71 -10.64
C GLY A 11 -6.63 -5.70 -11.37
N PRO A 12 -6.85 -4.77 -12.31
CA PRO A 12 -8.09 -4.66 -13.07
C PRO A 12 -8.39 -5.91 -13.92
N ASN A 13 -7.36 -6.67 -14.29
CA ASN A 13 -7.47 -7.90 -15.09
C ASN A 13 -7.70 -9.16 -14.22
N GLY A 14 -7.90 -9.01 -12.90
CA GLY A 14 -8.12 -10.12 -11.97
C GLY A 14 -6.86 -10.90 -11.56
N GLN A 15 -5.70 -10.62 -12.19
CA GLN A 15 -4.41 -11.19 -11.82
C GLN A 15 -3.82 -10.56 -10.56
N VAL A 16 -3.07 -11.33 -9.78
CA VAL A 16 -2.33 -10.83 -8.61
C VAL A 16 -1.21 -9.92 -9.08
N VAL A 17 -1.24 -8.66 -8.64
CA VAL A 17 -0.24 -7.64 -9.00
C VAL A 17 0.69 -7.30 -7.84
N ALA A 18 0.24 -7.52 -6.60
CA ALA A 18 0.97 -7.19 -5.38
C ALA A 18 0.42 -7.95 -4.17
N GLN A 19 1.12 -7.86 -3.04
CA GLN A 19 0.69 -8.41 -1.75
C GLN A 19 0.75 -7.32 -0.67
N ILE A 20 -0.25 -7.25 0.20
CA ILE A 20 -0.26 -6.33 1.34
C ILE A 20 0.74 -6.79 2.40
N THR A 21 1.71 -5.95 2.75
CA THR A 21 2.69 -6.23 3.81
C THR A 21 2.52 -5.37 5.03
N ASN A 22 1.99 -4.16 4.89
CA ASN A 22 1.75 -3.27 6.01
C ASN A 22 0.60 -2.30 5.72
N VAL A 23 0.02 -1.73 6.78
CA VAL A 23 -0.99 -0.68 6.70
C VAL A 23 -0.51 0.50 7.53
N VAL A 24 -0.45 1.67 6.92
CA VAL A 24 -0.12 2.93 7.58
C VAL A 24 -1.41 3.54 8.11
N VAL A 25 -1.45 3.77 9.41
CA VAL A 25 -2.61 4.29 10.13
C VAL A 25 -2.22 5.61 10.77
N ASP A 26 -3.14 6.57 10.81
CA ASP A 26 -2.93 7.83 11.53
C ASP A 26 -3.17 7.69 13.05
N LEU A 27 -2.93 8.77 13.79
CA LEU A 27 -3.12 8.82 15.24
C LEU A 27 -4.58 8.62 15.68
N ALA A 28 -5.54 8.84 14.77
CA ALA A 28 -6.96 8.61 15.01
C ALA A 28 -7.38 7.17 14.69
N GLY A 29 -6.44 6.29 14.33
CA GLY A 29 -6.73 4.90 13.96
C GLY A 29 -7.28 4.74 12.54
N GLN A 30 -7.24 5.78 11.71
CA GLN A 30 -7.75 5.72 10.34
C GLN A 30 -6.65 5.31 9.35
N PRO A 31 -6.91 4.31 8.47
CA PRO A 31 -5.92 3.87 7.50
C PRO A 31 -5.70 4.95 6.43
N ARG A 32 -4.43 5.30 6.22
CA ARG A 32 -4.00 6.33 5.25
C ARG A 32 -3.39 5.72 3.99
N ALA A 33 -2.57 4.69 4.17
CA ALA A 33 -1.91 4.02 3.07
C ALA A 33 -1.74 2.54 3.36
N VAL A 34 -1.51 1.77 2.30
CA VAL A 34 -1.14 0.36 2.37
C VAL A 34 0.22 0.21 1.71
N VAL A 35 1.13 -0.47 2.41
CA VAL A 35 2.40 -0.87 1.83
C VAL A 35 2.20 -2.21 1.14
N LEU A 36 2.52 -2.22 -0.14
CA LEU A 36 2.40 -3.37 -1.01
C LEU A 36 3.81 -3.85 -1.39
N ASN A 37 4.02 -5.16 -1.29
CA ASN A 37 5.11 -5.82 -1.97
C ASN A 37 4.73 -6.04 -3.44
N TYR A 38 5.56 -5.50 -4.30
CA TYR A 38 5.47 -5.58 -5.75
C TYR A 38 6.75 -6.23 -6.28
N GLY A 39 6.63 -7.29 -7.08
CA GLY A 39 7.79 -8.05 -7.58
C GLY A 39 8.24 -9.17 -6.64
N GLY A 40 9.13 -10.06 -7.13
CA GLY A 40 9.60 -11.24 -6.40
C GLY A 40 9.20 -12.61 -6.97
N PHE A 41 8.31 -12.66 -7.98
CA PHE A 41 7.88 -13.95 -8.58
C PHE A 41 8.82 -14.49 -9.68
N LEU A 42 9.84 -13.73 -10.11
CA LEU A 42 10.78 -14.12 -11.19
C LEU A 42 12.22 -13.59 -10.96
N GLY A 43 12.71 -13.55 -9.72
CA GLY A 43 14.12 -13.19 -9.44
C GLY A 43 14.51 -11.72 -9.58
N VAL A 44 13.62 -10.86 -10.09
CA VAL A 44 13.78 -9.39 -9.99
C VAL A 44 13.32 -8.98 -8.59
N GLY A 45 14.21 -8.32 -7.83
CA GLY A 45 14.07 -8.04 -6.40
C GLY A 45 12.68 -7.56 -5.95
N ARG A 46 12.35 -7.86 -4.68
CA ARG A 46 11.10 -7.40 -4.05
C ARG A 46 11.19 -5.88 -3.86
N ARG A 47 10.25 -5.14 -4.44
CA ARG A 47 10.10 -3.69 -4.22
C ARG A 47 8.89 -3.44 -3.35
N ARG A 48 8.97 -2.40 -2.51
CA ARG A 48 7.83 -1.95 -1.70
C ARG A 48 7.28 -0.65 -2.20
N ILE A 49 5.97 -0.54 -2.31
CA ILE A 49 5.31 0.70 -2.72
C ILE A 49 4.23 1.04 -1.71
N ALA A 50 4.04 2.31 -1.42
CA ALA A 50 2.89 2.78 -0.64
C ALA A 50 1.82 3.29 -1.60
N VAL A 51 0.60 2.80 -1.42
CA VAL A 51 -0.58 3.28 -2.15
C VAL A 51 -1.60 3.82 -1.15
N ALA A 52 -2.34 4.86 -1.55
CA ALA A 52 -3.35 5.45 -0.69
C ALA A 52 -4.47 4.43 -0.41
N TRP A 53 -4.94 4.33 0.84
CA TRP A 53 -5.97 3.36 1.23
C TRP A 53 -7.21 3.41 0.32
N ARG A 54 -7.63 4.62 -0.05
CA ARG A 54 -8.77 4.90 -0.94
C ARG A 54 -8.68 4.31 -2.34
N THR A 55 -7.50 3.93 -2.81
CA THR A 55 -7.34 3.32 -4.14
C THR A 55 -7.63 1.81 -4.12
N LEU A 56 -7.62 1.18 -2.93
CA LEU A 56 -7.98 -0.23 -2.79
C LEU A 56 -9.50 -0.36 -2.71
N ARG A 57 -9.99 -1.45 -3.29
CA ARG A 57 -11.40 -1.85 -3.22
C ARG A 57 -11.46 -3.17 -2.46
N PHE A 58 -12.29 -3.20 -1.43
CA PHE A 58 -12.48 -4.37 -0.58
C PHE A 58 -13.84 -4.98 -0.93
N GLY A 59 -13.86 -6.28 -1.21
CA GLY A 59 -15.10 -6.99 -1.54
C GLY A 59 -15.05 -8.47 -1.17
N PRO A 60 -16.14 -9.22 -1.39
CA PRO A 60 -16.22 -10.64 -1.05
C PRO A 60 -15.16 -11.51 -1.75
N GLY A 61 -14.68 -11.07 -2.92
CA GLY A 61 -13.64 -11.74 -3.70
C GLY A 61 -12.20 -11.34 -3.34
N GLY A 62 -12.00 -10.57 -2.26
CA GLY A 62 -10.71 -10.08 -1.80
C GLY A 62 -10.48 -8.59 -2.08
N VAL A 63 -9.21 -8.21 -2.20
CA VAL A 63 -8.79 -6.81 -2.42
C VAL A 63 -8.37 -6.62 -3.86
N THR A 64 -8.91 -5.58 -4.48
CA THR A 64 -8.58 -5.18 -5.85
C THR A 64 -8.01 -3.77 -5.88
N LEU A 65 -7.16 -3.51 -6.87
CA LEU A 65 -6.54 -2.23 -7.15
C LEU A 65 -6.78 -1.91 -8.62
N ALA A 66 -7.16 -0.66 -8.90
CA ALA A 66 -7.42 -0.22 -10.28
C ALA A 66 -6.14 -0.08 -11.14
N LEU A 67 -4.96 -0.24 -10.53
CA LEU A 67 -3.67 -0.08 -11.18
C LEU A 67 -3.14 -1.41 -11.72
N THR A 68 -2.55 -1.37 -12.92
CA THR A 68 -1.87 -2.52 -13.51
C THR A 68 -0.47 -2.71 -12.95
N ARG A 69 0.11 -3.89 -13.19
CA ARG A 69 1.46 -4.23 -12.74
C ARG A 69 2.50 -3.24 -13.27
N GLU A 70 2.34 -2.78 -14.50
CA GLU A 70 3.22 -1.82 -15.17
C GLU A 70 3.13 -0.45 -14.50
N GLN A 71 1.92 0.00 -14.17
CA GLN A 71 1.69 1.27 -13.47
C GLN A 71 2.30 1.25 -12.06
N LEU A 72 2.28 0.10 -11.37
CA LEU A 72 2.93 -0.05 -10.07
C LEU A 72 4.45 0.12 -10.15
N ARG A 73 5.10 -0.17 -11.29
CA ARG A 73 6.56 0.03 -11.45
C ARG A 73 6.97 1.50 -11.42
N SER A 74 6.09 2.36 -11.89
CA SER A 74 6.27 3.82 -11.95
C SER A 74 6.02 4.50 -10.60
N ILE A 75 5.45 3.78 -9.63
CA ILE A 75 5.24 4.29 -8.28
C ILE A 75 6.60 4.34 -7.55
N PRO A 76 6.91 5.44 -6.85
CA PRO A 76 8.10 5.52 -6.02
C PRO A 76 8.18 4.38 -5.01
N GLU A 77 9.36 3.78 -4.88
CA GLU A 77 9.60 2.73 -3.91
C GLU A 77 9.78 3.33 -2.51
N VAL A 78 9.20 2.65 -1.52
CA VAL A 78 9.40 2.93 -0.11
C VAL A 78 10.58 2.10 0.38
N LYS A 79 11.66 2.76 0.78
CA LYS A 79 12.84 2.11 1.37
C LYS A 79 12.63 1.87 2.86
N GLU A 80 13.05 0.71 3.37
CA GLU A 80 13.13 0.48 4.81
C GLU A 80 14.29 1.29 5.40
N GLY A 81 14.05 1.96 6.52
CA GLY A 81 15.09 2.70 7.25
C GLY A 81 15.21 4.18 6.87
N GLU A 82 14.59 4.61 5.76
CA GLU A 82 13.99 5.94 5.79
C GLU A 82 12.84 5.82 6.78
N ALA A 83 12.85 6.65 7.82
CA ALA A 83 11.64 6.92 8.54
C ALA A 83 10.53 7.02 7.50
N MET A 84 9.37 6.42 7.75
CA MET A 84 8.18 7.11 7.30
C MET A 84 8.25 8.46 8.03
N THR A 85 9.04 9.42 7.51
CA THR A 85 8.80 10.84 7.61
C THR A 85 7.48 10.98 6.90
N MET A 86 6.44 10.55 7.61
CA MET A 86 5.32 11.39 7.92
C MET A 86 5.37 12.61 7.00
N ALA A 87 4.66 12.48 5.89
CA ALA A 87 3.73 13.53 5.52
C ALA A 87 2.64 13.67 6.61
N VAL A 88 3.04 13.70 7.89
CA VAL A 88 2.34 14.42 8.93
C VAL A 88 3.09 15.73 8.93
N PRO A 89 2.51 16.82 8.37
CA PRO A 89 3.03 18.14 8.67
C PRO A 89 3.21 18.23 10.20
N PRO A 90 4.29 18.88 10.70
CA PRO A 90 4.46 19.06 12.13
C PRO A 90 3.13 19.55 12.72
N PRO A 91 2.68 19.01 13.88
CA PRO A 91 1.49 19.54 14.51
C PRO A 91 1.67 21.04 14.64
N ASP A 92 0.79 21.80 13.99
CA ASP A 92 0.83 23.26 14.00
C ASP A 92 0.83 23.68 15.47
N PRO A 93 1.86 24.40 15.97
CA PRO A 93 1.93 24.76 17.39
C PRO A 93 0.91 25.84 17.77
N ALA A 94 -0.09 26.09 16.93
CA ALA A 94 -1.14 27.07 17.13
C ALA A 94 -2.49 26.50 16.68
N ALA A 95 -3.15 25.76 17.56
CA ALA A 95 -4.61 25.79 17.63
C ALA A 95 -4.98 26.36 19.02
N PRO A 96 -5.89 27.34 19.09
CA PRO A 96 -6.19 28.11 20.30
C PRO A 96 -6.84 27.29 21.42
#